data_AF-A0A8S3J368-F1
#
_entry.id   AF-A0A8S3J368-F1
#
_cell.length_a   1.000
_cell.length_b   1.000
_cell.length_c   1.000
_cell.angle_alpha   90.00
_cell.angle_beta   90.00
_cell.angle_gamma   90.00
#
_symmetry.space_group_name_H-M   'P 1'
#
loop_
_entity.id
_entity.type
_entity.pdbx_description
1 polymer ?
#
loop_
_entity_poly.entity_id
_entity_poly.type
_entity_poly.pdbx_seq_one_letter_code
_entity_poly.pdbx_strand_id
1 'polypeptide(L)'
;MTATILKQYSNQLLHDLNLSYFSPLSYNDQTLALKQAKKVVSIQRKIKKYHLILRVTDKGYNFYIGTEKEFDKKAQNFFHDTNAFIELKENPFNKIQDNDGIPVRPIENTINAPTTNISNYLDDIIRPIFDKECQNTTIIDGTSLIQALHQYMRKGLFKSTTLFCTFDIRNLYTMLPQEEALNVLVEFLHVHGYTKV
;
A
#
# COMPACT_ATOMS: atom_id res chain seq x y z
N MET A 1 28.87 -13.51 -17.28
CA MET A 1 28.05 -14.64 -16.79
C MET A 1 26.69 -14.18 -16.26
N THR A 2 26.63 -13.07 -15.51
CA THR A 2 25.38 -12.46 -14.98
C THR A 2 24.38 -11.98 -16.05
N ALA A 3 24.85 -11.39 -17.16
CA ALA A 3 23.98 -10.89 -18.23
C ALA A 3 23.16 -12.01 -18.91
N THR A 4 23.74 -13.22 -19.04
CA THR A 4 23.06 -14.38 -19.64
C THR A 4 21.93 -14.89 -18.74
N ILE A 5 22.18 -14.90 -17.42
CA ILE A 5 21.21 -15.31 -16.41
C ILE A 5 20.03 -14.32 -16.37
N LEU A 6 20.29 -13.01 -16.35
CA LEU A 6 19.23 -11.99 -16.35
C LEU A 6 18.37 -12.05 -17.62
N LYS A 7 18.98 -12.31 -18.79
CA LYS A 7 18.24 -12.50 -20.04
C LYS A 7 17.35 -13.74 -20.01
N GLN A 8 17.82 -14.82 -19.40
CA GLN A 8 17.00 -16.03 -19.19
C GLN A 8 15.81 -15.74 -18.26
N TYR A 9 16.02 -15.04 -17.14
CA TYR A 9 14.93 -14.64 -16.25
C TYR A 9 13.93 -13.71 -16.92
N SER A 10 14.39 -12.71 -17.67
CA SER A 10 13.51 -11.80 -18.41
C SER A 10 12.63 -12.54 -19.42
N ASN A 11 13.22 -13.49 -20.16
CA ASN A 11 12.46 -14.32 -21.11
C ASN A 11 11.45 -15.23 -20.40
N GLN A 12 11.84 -15.82 -19.26
CA GLN A 12 10.96 -16.67 -18.47
C GLN A 12 9.79 -15.86 -17.90
N LEU A 13 10.05 -14.66 -17.37
CA LEU A 13 9.03 -13.74 -16.89
C LEU A 13 8.06 -13.34 -18.01
N LEU A 14 8.58 -12.97 -19.19
CA LEU A 14 7.75 -12.62 -20.32
C LEU A 14 6.88 -13.82 -20.77
N HIS A 15 7.42 -15.03 -20.72
CA HIS A 15 6.68 -16.25 -21.02
C HIS A 15 5.56 -16.50 -20.00
N ASP A 16 5.85 -16.40 -18.71
CA ASP A 16 4.90 -16.62 -17.63
C ASP A 16 3.78 -15.57 -17.64
N LEU A 17 4.10 -14.31 -17.96
CA LEU A 17 3.12 -13.24 -18.16
C LEU A 17 2.21 -13.52 -19.37
N ASN A 18 2.80 -13.96 -20.49
CA ASN A 18 2.04 -14.32 -21.68
C ASN A 18 1.12 -15.52 -21.44
N LEU A 19 1.57 -16.51 -20.68
CA LEU A 19 0.74 -17.64 -20.28
C LEU A 19 -0.38 -17.25 -19.32
N SER A 20 -0.08 -16.39 -18.34
CA SER A 20 -1.03 -16.09 -17.26
C SER A 20 -2.08 -15.04 -17.64
N TYR A 21 -1.70 -14.06 -18.46
CA TYR A 21 -2.54 -12.88 -18.72
C TYR A 21 -2.95 -12.69 -20.18
N PHE A 22 -2.13 -13.17 -21.12
CA PHE A 22 -2.37 -12.94 -22.55
C PHE A 22 -2.82 -14.20 -23.30
N SER A 23 -2.76 -15.37 -22.66
CA SER A 23 -3.30 -16.59 -23.24
C SER A 23 -4.82 -16.51 -23.28
N PRO A 24 -5.45 -16.86 -24.42
CA PRO A 24 -6.89 -16.91 -24.51
C PRO A 24 -7.46 -17.80 -23.39
N LEU A 25 -8.46 -17.30 -22.67
CA LEU A 25 -9.19 -18.10 -21.69
C LEU A 25 -9.65 -19.40 -22.35
N SER A 26 -9.64 -20.51 -21.61
CA SER A 26 -10.19 -21.75 -22.12
C SER A 26 -11.66 -21.56 -22.50
N TYR A 27 -12.17 -22.34 -23.45
CA TYR A 27 -13.59 -22.25 -23.86
C TYR A 27 -14.56 -22.41 -22.67
N ASN A 28 -14.19 -23.25 -21.69
CA ASN A 28 -14.95 -23.44 -20.46
C ASN A 28 -14.93 -22.18 -19.58
N ASP A 29 -13.77 -21.55 -19.42
CA ASP A 29 -13.63 -20.31 -18.65
C ASP A 29 -14.36 -19.14 -19.31
N GLN A 30 -14.29 -19.03 -20.63
CA GLN A 30 -15.08 -18.05 -21.40
C GLN A 30 -16.58 -18.24 -21.16
N THR A 31 -17.06 -19.49 -21.22
CA THR A 31 -18.47 -19.82 -20.97
C THR A 31 -18.88 -19.51 -19.53
N LEU A 32 -18.04 -19.82 -18.56
CA LEU A 32 -18.26 -19.50 -17.15
C LEU A 32 -18.29 -18.00 -16.90
N ALA A 33 -17.34 -17.25 -17.47
CA ALA A 33 -17.26 -15.80 -17.40
C ALA A 33 -18.52 -15.15 -17.97
N LEU A 34 -19.01 -15.62 -19.13
CA LEU A 34 -20.27 -15.16 -19.72
C LEU A 34 -21.47 -15.42 -18.81
N LYS A 35 -21.55 -16.59 -18.17
CA LYS A 35 -22.61 -16.90 -17.19
C LYS A 35 -22.53 -16.00 -15.97
N GLN A 36 -21.33 -15.75 -15.45
CA GLN A 36 -21.12 -14.85 -14.31
C GLN A 36 -21.47 -13.41 -14.67
N ALA A 37 -21.06 -12.91 -15.85
CA ALA A 37 -21.41 -11.58 -16.34
C ALA A 37 -22.93 -11.37 -16.40
N LYS A 38 -23.68 -12.37 -16.92
CA LYS A 38 -25.15 -12.33 -16.92
C LYS A 38 -25.74 -12.25 -15.50
N LYS A 39 -25.17 -12.97 -14.53
CA LYS A 39 -25.57 -12.90 -13.12
C LYS A 39 -25.29 -11.51 -12.54
N VAL A 40 -24.11 -10.95 -12.78
CA VAL A 40 -23.73 -9.60 -12.31
C VAL A 40 -24.70 -8.54 -12.85
N VAL A 41 -24.99 -8.58 -14.16
CA VAL A 41 -25.99 -7.67 -14.77
C VAL A 41 -27.36 -7.83 -14.12
N SER A 42 -27.79 -9.06 -13.83
CA SER A 42 -29.05 -9.28 -13.11
C SER A 42 -29.04 -8.72 -11.70
N ILE A 43 -27.93 -8.82 -10.96
CA ILE A 43 -27.77 -8.27 -9.62
C ILE A 43 -27.84 -6.73 -9.69
N GLN A 44 -27.10 -6.12 -10.61
CA GLN A 44 -27.11 -4.66 -10.81
C GLN A 44 -28.50 -4.13 -11.13
N ARG A 45 -29.27 -4.82 -11.98
CA ARG A 45 -30.66 -4.46 -12.28
C ARG A 45 -31.55 -4.51 -11.02
N LYS A 46 -31.39 -5.54 -10.19
CA LYS A 46 -32.13 -5.65 -8.92
C LYS A 46 -31.74 -4.54 -7.94
N ILE A 47 -30.45 -4.28 -7.77
CA ILE A 47 -29.93 -3.18 -6.93
C ILE A 47 -30.57 -1.86 -7.35
N LYS A 48 -30.56 -1.54 -8.66
CA LYS A 48 -31.17 -0.31 -9.18
C LYS A 48 -32.68 -0.29 -9.02
N LYS A 49 -33.38 -1.39 -9.32
CA LYS A 49 -34.84 -1.48 -9.24
C LYS A 49 -35.37 -1.29 -7.82
N TYR A 50 -34.67 -1.85 -6.84
CA TYR A 50 -35.10 -1.88 -5.44
C TYR A 50 -34.37 -0.86 -4.56
N HIS A 51 -33.56 0.02 -5.16
CA HIS A 51 -32.75 1.02 -4.45
C HIS A 51 -31.94 0.40 -3.28
N LEU A 52 -31.30 -0.74 -3.56
CA LEU A 52 -30.52 -1.46 -2.56
C LEU A 52 -29.10 -0.91 -2.48
N ILE A 53 -28.52 -1.01 -1.31
CA ILE A 53 -27.11 -0.79 -1.01
C ILE A 53 -26.45 -2.15 -0.87
N LEU A 54 -25.31 -2.33 -1.55
CA LEU A 54 -24.41 -3.46 -1.37
C LEU A 54 -23.08 -2.92 -0.84
N ARG A 55 -22.71 -3.26 0.40
CA ARG A 55 -21.47 -2.80 1.04
C ARG A 55 -20.74 -3.95 1.75
N VAL A 56 -19.41 -3.91 1.72
CA VAL A 56 -18.56 -4.79 2.53
C VAL A 56 -18.61 -4.32 3.98
N THR A 57 -18.75 -5.24 4.94
CA THR A 57 -18.68 -4.92 6.37
C THR A 57 -17.25 -4.99 6.91
N ASP A 58 -16.95 -4.25 7.97
CA ASP A 58 -15.60 -4.14 8.55
C ASP A 58 -15.03 -5.48 9.05
N LYS A 59 -15.91 -6.40 9.49
CA LYS A 59 -15.55 -7.69 10.07
C LYS A 59 -16.17 -8.86 9.28
N GLY A 60 -15.31 -9.75 8.79
CA GLY A 60 -15.69 -11.12 8.44
C GLY A 60 -16.10 -11.40 6.99
N TYR A 61 -15.62 -10.65 6.00
CA TYR A 61 -15.93 -10.90 4.57
C TYR A 61 -17.44 -10.94 4.25
N ASN A 62 -18.27 -10.34 5.12
CA ASN A 62 -19.71 -10.29 4.93
C ASN A 62 -20.09 -9.07 4.11
N PHE A 63 -21.23 -9.18 3.41
CA PHE A 63 -21.82 -8.08 2.65
C PHE A 63 -23.15 -7.71 3.29
N TYR A 64 -23.35 -6.41 3.51
CA TYR A 64 -24.67 -5.87 3.77
C TYR A 64 -25.41 -5.70 2.44
N ILE A 65 -26.65 -6.21 2.39
CA ILE A 65 -27.60 -5.99 1.30
C ILE A 65 -28.92 -5.56 1.90
N GLY A 66 -29.38 -4.36 1.55
CA GLY A 66 -30.65 -3.82 2.04
C GLY A 66 -30.89 -2.42 1.50
N THR A 67 -32.02 -1.82 1.83
CA THR A 67 -32.31 -0.44 1.44
C THR A 67 -31.52 0.57 2.27
N GLU A 68 -31.40 1.81 1.77
CA GLU A 68 -30.80 2.92 2.52
C GLU A 68 -31.47 3.13 3.89
N LYS A 69 -32.80 3.10 3.93
CA LYS A 69 -33.57 3.24 5.18
C LYS A 69 -33.28 2.14 6.19
N GLU A 70 -33.13 0.90 5.72
CA GLU A 70 -32.78 -0.22 6.60
C GLU A 70 -31.33 -0.11 7.10
N PHE A 71 -30.43 0.42 6.27
CA PHE A 71 -29.04 0.65 6.64
C PHE A 71 -28.95 1.72 7.73
N ASP A 72 -29.60 2.87 7.54
CA ASP A 72 -29.60 3.97 8.50
C ASP A 72 -30.20 3.54 9.84
N LYS A 73 -31.31 2.79 9.80
CA LYS A 73 -31.92 2.24 11.01
C LYS A 73 -30.96 1.31 11.76
N LYS A 74 -30.24 0.43 11.05
CA LYS A 74 -29.24 -0.45 11.67
C LYS A 74 -28.06 0.34 12.25
N ALA A 75 -27.59 1.37 11.54
CA ALA A 75 -26.51 2.23 12.01
C ALA A 75 -26.93 2.97 13.29
N GLN A 76 -28.12 3.56 13.31
CA GLN A 76 -28.68 4.24 14.49
C GLN A 76 -28.82 3.29 15.68
N ASN A 77 -29.36 2.09 15.46
CA ASN A 77 -29.45 1.08 16.52
C ASN A 77 -28.06 0.72 17.07
N PHE A 78 -27.09 0.49 16.18
CA PHE A 78 -25.72 0.19 16.59
C PHE A 78 -25.08 1.34 17.40
N PHE A 79 -25.32 2.59 16.99
CA PHE A 79 -24.85 3.76 17.75
C PHE A 79 -25.46 3.82 19.15
N HIS A 80 -26.76 3.53 19.25
CA HIS A 80 -27.47 3.54 20.52
C HIS A 80 -27.06 2.37 21.44
N ASP A 81 -26.79 1.19 20.88
CA ASP A 81 -26.48 -0.02 21.65
C ASP A 81 -25.04 -0.06 22.16
N THR A 82 -24.10 0.55 21.42
CA THR A 82 -22.66 0.38 21.70
C THR A 82 -22.01 1.53 22.47
N ASN A 83 -22.66 2.71 22.55
CA ASN A 83 -22.03 3.95 23.03
C ASN A 83 -20.66 4.22 22.36
N ALA A 84 -20.40 3.63 21.19
CA ALA A 84 -19.09 3.67 20.53
C ALA A 84 -18.81 5.04 19.87
N PHE A 85 -19.83 5.90 19.77
CA PHE A 85 -19.74 7.21 19.13
C PHE A 85 -20.37 8.26 20.03
N ILE A 86 -19.73 9.42 20.12
CA ILE A 86 -20.26 10.62 20.76
C ILE A 86 -20.50 11.64 19.66
N GLU A 87 -21.73 12.13 19.54
CA GLU A 87 -22.02 13.24 18.66
C GLU A 87 -21.34 14.51 19.19
N LEU A 88 -20.44 15.08 18.39
CA LEU A 88 -19.76 16.32 18.74
C LEU A 88 -20.67 17.50 18.43
N LYS A 89 -20.82 18.42 19.39
CA LYS A 89 -21.63 19.64 19.24
C LYS A 89 -21.10 20.60 18.17
N GLU A 90 -19.82 20.46 17.80
CA GLU A 90 -19.13 21.29 16.83
C GLU A 90 -18.25 20.41 15.94
N ASN A 91 -18.11 20.80 14.66
CA ASN A 91 -17.22 20.11 13.73
C ASN A 91 -15.76 20.26 14.20
N PRO A 92 -15.05 19.16 14.53
CA PRO A 92 -13.68 19.22 15.03
C PRO A 92 -12.70 19.80 14.02
N PHE A 93 -13.02 19.75 12.71
CA PHE A 93 -12.20 20.33 11.65
C PHE A 93 -12.23 21.87 11.63
N ASN A 94 -13.24 22.51 12.24
CA ASN A 94 -13.29 23.96 12.33
C ASN A 94 -12.24 24.52 13.29
N LYS A 95 -11.69 23.70 14.21
CA LYS A 95 -10.60 24.08 15.13
C LYS A 95 -9.20 23.77 14.58
N ILE A 96 -9.11 23.17 13.38
CA ILE A 96 -7.83 22.74 12.80
C ILE A 96 -7.08 23.90 12.12
N GLN A 97 -7.72 25.04 11.88
CA GLN A 97 -7.01 26.22 11.39
C GLN A 97 -6.27 27.00 12.49
N ASP A 98 -6.59 26.82 13.77
CA ASP A 98 -6.08 27.69 14.85
C ASP A 98 -5.30 27.01 16.00
N ASN A 99 -5.10 25.67 16.00
CA ASN A 99 -4.42 25.01 17.12
C ASN A 99 -2.94 24.67 16.87
N ASP A 100 -2.05 25.51 17.43
CA ASP A 100 -0.76 25.17 18.06
C ASP A 100 0.27 24.30 17.31
N GLY A 101 0.39 24.44 15.99
CA GLY A 101 1.57 23.96 15.26
C GLY A 101 1.80 22.44 15.26
N ILE A 102 0.80 21.63 15.63
CA ILE A 102 0.84 20.17 15.48
C ILE A 102 0.47 19.83 14.04
N PRO A 103 1.40 19.32 13.21
CA PRO A 103 1.10 19.00 11.82
C PRO A 103 0.13 17.81 11.76
N VAL A 104 -1.02 18.01 11.12
CA VAL A 104 -1.93 16.91 10.78
C VAL A 104 -1.27 16.06 9.69
N ARG A 105 -1.27 14.73 9.86
CA ARG A 105 -0.77 13.77 8.87
C ARG A 105 -1.96 13.11 8.18
N PRO A 106 -2.43 13.63 7.03
CA PRO A 106 -3.45 12.93 6.26
C PRO A 106 -2.88 11.58 5.80
N ILE A 107 -3.57 10.49 6.14
CA ILE A 107 -3.22 9.13 5.72
C ILE A 107 -4.33 8.67 4.78
N GLU A 108 -3.97 8.31 3.55
CA GLU A 108 -4.92 7.68 2.62
C GLU A 108 -5.01 6.18 2.91
N ASN A 109 -6.23 5.69 3.14
CA ASN A 109 -6.47 4.27 3.31
C ASN A 109 -6.72 3.62 1.94
N THR A 110 -5.79 2.79 1.49
CA THR A 110 -5.88 2.06 0.21
C THR A 110 -6.11 0.57 0.40
N ILE A 111 -6.55 0.11 1.57
CA ILE A 111 -6.80 -1.32 1.83
C ILE A 111 -7.75 -1.90 0.77
N ASN A 112 -7.32 -2.99 0.11
CA ASN A 112 -8.01 -3.67 -1.00
C ASN A 112 -8.20 -2.85 -2.29
N ALA A 113 -7.46 -1.76 -2.48
CA ALA A 113 -7.46 -1.04 -3.73
C ALA A 113 -6.54 -1.73 -4.78
N PRO A 114 -6.82 -1.60 -6.08
CA PRO A 114 -5.90 -2.05 -7.13
C PRO A 114 -4.48 -1.46 -6.98
N THR A 115 -4.39 -0.27 -6.38
CA THR A 115 -3.12 0.40 -6.08
C THR A 115 -2.25 -0.37 -5.08
N THR A 116 -2.83 -1.15 -4.16
CA THR A 116 -2.04 -1.99 -3.22
C THR A 116 -1.23 -3.05 -3.96
N ASN A 117 -1.83 -3.71 -4.96
CA ASN A 117 -1.13 -4.72 -5.74
C ASN A 117 0.01 -4.09 -6.56
N ILE A 118 -0.22 -2.90 -7.11
CA ILE A 118 0.81 -2.13 -7.82
C ILE A 118 1.94 -1.72 -6.87
N SER A 119 1.61 -1.23 -5.67
CA SER A 119 2.60 -0.85 -4.66
C SER A 119 3.45 -2.04 -4.21
N ASN A 120 2.84 -3.20 -3.95
CA ASN A 120 3.58 -4.41 -3.58
C ASN A 120 4.52 -4.85 -4.72
N TYR A 121 4.03 -4.83 -5.96
CA TYR A 121 4.86 -5.17 -7.12
C TYR A 121 6.04 -4.20 -7.31
N LEU A 122 5.81 -2.88 -7.14
CA LEU A 122 6.88 -1.89 -7.19
C LEU A 122 7.87 -2.07 -6.03
N ASP A 123 7.38 -2.43 -4.84
CA ASP A 123 8.24 -2.75 -3.69
C ASP A 123 9.13 -3.95 -4.01
N ASP A 124 8.59 -5.03 -4.59
CA ASP A 124 9.39 -6.21 -4.98
C ASP A 124 10.52 -5.86 -5.97
N ILE A 125 10.29 -4.90 -6.89
CA ILE A 125 11.30 -4.42 -7.84
C ILE A 125 12.37 -3.57 -7.13
N ILE A 126 11.96 -2.72 -6.20
CA ILE A 126 12.82 -1.72 -5.55
C ILE A 126 13.53 -2.31 -4.31
N ARG A 127 12.99 -3.36 -3.70
CA ARG A 127 13.50 -3.97 -2.46
C ARG A 127 14.98 -4.37 -2.55
N PRO A 128 15.46 -5.03 -3.62
CA PRO A 128 16.88 -5.35 -3.75
C PRO A 128 17.79 -4.11 -3.76
N ILE A 129 17.29 -2.96 -4.21
CA ILE A 129 18.00 -1.67 -4.19
C ILE A 129 18.20 -1.23 -2.74
N PHE A 130 17.09 -1.19 -2.01
CA PHE A 130 17.07 -0.80 -0.62
C PHE A 130 17.99 -1.70 0.22
N ASP A 131 17.90 -3.02 0.02
CA ASP A 131 18.70 -3.98 0.78
C ASP A 131 20.21 -3.82 0.49
N LYS A 132 20.59 -3.50 -0.76
CA LYS A 132 22.00 -3.31 -1.11
C LYS A 132 22.58 -1.99 -0.61
N GLU A 133 21.89 -0.89 -0.85
CA GLU A 133 22.44 0.46 -0.65
C GLU A 133 22.07 1.05 0.73
N CYS A 134 20.88 0.73 1.24
CA CYS A 134 20.34 1.34 2.46
C CYS A 134 20.53 0.49 3.71
N GLN A 135 20.63 -0.84 3.60
CA GLN A 135 20.71 -1.72 4.78
C GLN A 135 21.93 -1.45 5.67
N ASN A 136 23.04 -0.97 5.09
CA ASN A 136 24.25 -0.64 5.84
C ASN A 136 24.26 0.76 6.45
N THR A 137 23.33 1.63 6.04
CA THR A 137 23.27 3.04 6.43
C THR A 137 22.00 3.40 7.19
N THR A 138 21.01 2.50 7.20
CA THR A 138 19.70 2.72 7.78
C THR A 138 19.46 1.76 8.93
N ILE A 139 19.03 2.32 10.06
CA ILE A 139 18.52 1.55 11.19
C ILE A 139 17.04 1.30 10.95
N ILE A 140 16.67 0.03 10.73
CA ILE A 140 15.30 -0.36 10.32
C ILE A 140 14.44 -0.61 11.57
N ASP A 141 15.04 -1.17 12.61
CA ASP A 141 14.38 -1.54 13.86
C ASP A 141 15.33 -1.48 15.07
N GLY A 142 14.80 -1.77 16.26
CA GLY A 142 15.59 -1.81 17.48
C GLY A 142 16.72 -2.85 17.45
N THR A 143 16.51 -3.99 16.80
CA THR A 143 17.53 -5.05 16.72
C THR A 143 18.74 -4.59 15.89
N SER A 144 18.50 -3.96 14.73
CA SER A 144 19.52 -3.39 13.86
C SER A 144 20.30 -2.27 14.55
N LEU A 145 19.64 -1.46 15.38
CA LEU A 145 20.30 -0.44 16.20
C LEU A 145 21.30 -1.07 17.17
N ILE A 146 20.87 -2.08 17.94
CA ILE A 146 21.73 -2.75 18.91
C ILE A 146 22.92 -3.43 18.22
N GLN A 147 22.70 -4.06 17.05
CA GLN A 147 23.77 -4.65 16.26
C GLN A 147 24.79 -3.59 15.78
N ALA A 148 24.31 -2.45 15.29
CA ALA A 148 25.17 -1.34 14.87
C ALA A 148 26.00 -0.79 16.04
N LEU A 149 25.38 -0.58 17.21
CA LEU A 149 26.08 -0.12 18.41
C LEU A 149 27.15 -1.12 18.89
N HIS A 150 26.85 -2.43 18.86
CA HIS A 150 27.85 -3.46 19.16
C HIS A 150 29.03 -3.42 18.17
N GLN A 151 28.77 -3.15 16.89
CA GLN A 151 29.84 -3.01 15.90
C GLN A 151 30.72 -1.79 16.18
N TYR A 152 30.12 -0.66 16.57
CA TYR A 152 30.86 0.54 17.00
C TYR A 152 31.70 0.27 18.26
N MET A 153 31.15 -0.48 19.21
CA MET A 153 31.87 -0.90 20.41
C MET A 153 33.06 -1.81 20.07
N ARG A 154 32.87 -2.81 19.21
CA ARG A 154 33.96 -3.69 18.74
C ARG A 154 35.05 -2.94 17.99
N LYS A 155 34.70 -1.87 17.27
CA LYS A 155 35.66 -0.97 16.60
C LYS A 155 36.34 0.03 17.55
N GLY A 156 35.99 0.05 18.84
CA GLY A 156 36.53 1.01 19.82
C GLY A 156 36.04 2.45 19.62
N LEU A 157 34.99 2.65 18.82
CA LEU A 157 34.40 3.95 18.50
C LEU A 157 33.34 4.37 19.53
N PHE A 158 32.78 3.41 20.26
CA PHE A 158 31.81 3.65 21.33
C PHE A 158 32.53 3.80 22.67
N LYS A 159 32.66 5.03 23.16
CA LYS A 159 33.38 5.41 24.38
C LYS A 159 32.42 6.07 25.36
N SER A 160 32.81 6.17 26.63
CA SER A 160 32.06 6.94 27.64
C SER A 160 31.87 8.41 27.29
N THR A 161 32.70 8.95 26.38
CA THR A 161 32.64 10.32 25.87
C THR A 161 31.85 10.45 24.57
N THR A 162 31.28 9.36 24.04
CA THR A 162 30.51 9.40 22.79
C THR A 162 29.21 10.18 23.02
N LEU A 163 28.97 11.19 22.20
CA LEU A 163 27.74 11.98 22.22
C LEU A 163 26.75 11.45 21.18
N PHE A 164 25.47 11.44 21.54
CA PHE A 164 24.38 11.15 20.62
C PHE A 164 23.73 12.45 20.17
N CYS A 165 23.63 12.63 18.86
CA CYS A 165 22.89 13.73 18.26
C CYS A 165 21.64 13.17 17.58
N THR A 166 20.50 13.83 17.78
CA THR A 166 19.26 13.48 17.11
C THR A 166 18.85 14.63 16.21
N PHE A 167 18.45 14.30 14.99
CA PHE A 167 17.90 15.25 14.02
C PHE A 167 16.52 14.75 13.62
N ASP A 168 15.54 15.64 13.63
CA ASP A 168 14.18 15.34 13.17
C ASP A 168 13.96 15.96 11.79
N ILE A 169 13.62 15.13 10.82
CA ILE A 169 13.31 15.57 9.45
C ILE A 169 11.80 15.75 9.34
N ARG A 170 11.36 17.00 9.24
CA ARG A 170 9.93 17.33 9.10
C ARG A 170 9.45 17.05 7.68
N ASN A 171 8.20 16.61 7.55
CA ASN A 171 7.49 16.52 6.27
C ASN A 171 8.19 15.66 5.19
N LEU A 172 8.97 14.64 5.59
CA LEU A 172 9.79 13.83 4.69
C LEU A 172 9.06 13.37 3.41
N TYR A 173 7.84 12.83 3.56
CA TYR A 173 7.08 12.29 2.42
C TYR A 173 6.61 13.37 1.44
N THR A 174 6.27 14.57 1.92
CA THR A 174 5.81 15.66 1.05
C THR A 174 6.96 16.49 0.49
N MET A 175 8.14 16.40 1.10
CA MET A 175 9.37 17.05 0.63
C MET A 175 10.23 16.17 -0.27
N LEU A 176 9.81 14.94 -0.57
CA LEU A 176 10.56 14.06 -1.46
C LEU A 176 10.61 14.68 -2.86
N PRO A 177 11.81 15.02 -3.38
CA PRO A 177 11.95 15.63 -4.69
C PRO A 177 11.66 14.57 -5.77
N GLN A 178 10.47 14.66 -6.38
CA GLN A 178 9.92 13.57 -7.20
C GLN A 178 10.75 13.32 -8.46
N GLU A 179 11.23 14.38 -9.12
CA GLU A 179 12.02 14.26 -10.35
C GLU A 179 13.37 13.60 -10.07
N GLU A 180 14.04 14.01 -9.00
CA GLU A 180 15.31 13.45 -8.54
C GLU A 180 15.15 12.00 -8.11
N ALA A 181 14.07 11.65 -7.40
CA ALA A 181 13.77 10.27 -7.05
C ALA A 181 13.58 9.38 -8.28
N LEU A 182 12.89 9.88 -9.31
CA LEU A 182 12.71 9.18 -10.58
C LEU A 182 14.04 9.05 -11.35
N ASN A 183 14.88 10.08 -11.36
CA ASN A 183 16.20 10.04 -12.00
C ASN A 183 17.10 8.98 -11.36
N VAL A 184 17.15 8.93 -10.02
CA VAL A 184 17.90 7.90 -9.28
C VAL A 184 17.38 6.50 -9.62
N LEU A 185 16.07 6.32 -9.71
CA LEU A 185 15.48 5.03 -10.09
C LEU A 185 15.86 4.64 -11.52
N VAL A 186 15.83 5.57 -12.48
CA VAL A 186 16.23 5.32 -13.88
C VAL A 186 17.71 4.96 -13.98
N GLU A 187 18.59 5.71 -13.31
CA GLU A 187 20.02 5.41 -13.26
C GLU A 187 20.28 4.02 -12.69
N PHE A 188 19.58 3.68 -11.60
CA PHE A 188 19.68 2.35 -11.01
C PHE A 188 19.27 1.25 -12.01
N LEU A 189 18.13 1.42 -12.66
CA LEU A 189 17.60 0.46 -13.64
C LEU A 189 18.60 0.28 -14.79
N HIS A 190 19.25 1.35 -15.25
CA HIS A 190 20.31 1.29 -16.26
C HIS A 190 21.53 0.47 -15.81
N VAL A 191 22.03 0.69 -14.58
CA VAL A 191 23.15 -0.08 -14.02
C VAL A 191 22.84 -1.57 -13.93
N HIS A 192 21.57 -1.93 -13.72
CA HIS A 192 21.12 -3.32 -13.57
C HIS A 192 20.53 -3.92 -14.86
N GLY A 193 20.78 -3.29 -16.01
CA GLY A 193 20.54 -3.89 -17.33
C GLY A 193 19.22 -3.52 -18.00
N TYR A 194 18.45 -2.60 -17.43
CA TYR A 194 17.33 -1.98 -18.15
C TYR A 194 17.89 -1.00 -19.18
N THR A 195 17.72 -1.30 -20.46
CA THR A 195 17.93 -0.32 -21.53
C THR A 195 16.57 0.13 -21.99
N LYS A 196 16.30 1.44 -21.86
CA LYS A 196 15.08 2.07 -22.38
C LYS A 196 15.01 1.75 -23.88
N VAL A 197 13.99 1.00 -24.29
CA VAL A 197 13.67 0.74 -25.69
C VAL A 197 13.00 1.98 -26.28
#